data_AF-A0A524J9U2-F1
#
_entry.id   AF-A0A524J9U2-F1
#
_cell.length_a   1.000
_cell.length_b   1.000
_cell.length_c   1.000
_cell.angle_alpha   90.00
_cell.angle_beta   90.00
_cell.angle_gamma   90.00
#
_symmetry.space_group_name_H-M   'P 1'
#
loop_
_entity.id
_entity.type
_entity.pdbx_description
1 polymer ?
#
loop_
_entity_poly.entity_id
_entity_poly.type
_entity_poly.pdbx_seq_one_letter_code
_entity_poly.pdbx_strand_id
1 'polypeptide(L)'
;MARSIRYQLPPMINIFRKIRKQLANENQFQRYFRYAFGEVALIMIGIFMALQLQNWNEKRKQDNAFKVILEQLYNATIYDVDKFKNQADFMTYQIERMDFILKYPDSIPIAKLPYALYNVGFDNFKSYQSDAFFYVDDLHSDYANLEQNELVKQITGYLNKIKMTPANHYDIDQDMFSNFLISEGIAYPEMNREDLNEGWLTDDPHYYDDSVLEKLQANLKTDRYQSLLKTYRSQKILYKRGAQVKSNEGTSILELIKGYYPGVRVIYENVGIIGTALQGYDDVGGRSTPLRRTDFDKGIWETELALKDGTVKFRCNDSWLRNWGGTYGEVQFPKGSATPDGDNIPVKAGKYHIKLNLSDFTYEFT
;
A
#
# COMPACT_ATOMS: atom_id res chain seq x y z
N MET A 1 58.53 -2.82 34.40
CA MET A 1 58.67 -1.44 33.90
C MET A 1 57.28 -0.82 33.76
N ALA A 2 56.83 -0.04 34.74
CA ALA A 2 55.56 0.68 34.68
C ALA A 2 55.87 2.19 34.68
N ARG A 3 55.57 2.88 33.57
CA ARG A 3 55.65 4.35 33.49
C ARG A 3 54.29 4.94 33.78
N SER A 4 54.17 5.64 34.90
CA SER A 4 53.03 6.49 35.22
C SER A 4 52.99 7.70 34.26
N ILE A 5 51.91 7.84 33.50
CA ILE A 5 51.64 9.04 32.71
C ILE A 5 51.01 10.08 33.65
N ARG A 6 51.78 11.10 34.07
CA ARG A 6 51.23 12.29 34.71
C ARG A 6 50.71 13.21 33.61
N TYR A 7 49.41 13.44 33.58
CA TYR A 7 48.81 14.49 32.76
C TYR A 7 49.22 15.85 33.35
N GLN A 8 50.12 16.56 32.66
CA GLN A 8 50.33 17.99 32.90
C GLN A 8 49.18 18.75 32.25
N LEU A 9 48.36 19.43 33.06
CA LEU A 9 47.44 20.45 32.56
C LEU A 9 48.26 21.52 31.82
N PRO A 10 47.82 21.96 30.62
CA PRO A 10 48.54 22.98 29.88
C PRO A 10 48.64 24.26 30.72
N PRO A 11 49.76 25.00 30.64
CA PRO A 11 49.93 26.22 31.43
C PRO A 11 48.82 27.20 31.06
N MET A 12 47.99 27.56 32.04
CA MET A 12 47.01 28.63 31.91
C MET A 12 47.68 29.83 31.22
N ILE A 13 47.07 30.30 30.13
CA ILE A 13 47.58 31.39 29.28
C ILE A 13 48.03 32.56 30.17
N ASN A 14 49.35 32.74 30.27
CA ASN A 14 50.02 33.67 31.19
C ASN A 14 49.67 35.16 30.93
N ILE A 15 49.02 35.45 29.81
CA ILE A 15 48.56 36.77 29.39
C ILE A 15 47.45 37.26 30.34
N PHE A 16 46.45 36.41 30.63
CA PHE A 16 45.33 36.78 31.51
C PHE A 16 45.77 37.00 32.97
N ARG A 17 46.81 36.30 33.41
CA ARG A 17 47.37 36.47 34.76
C ARG A 17 48.11 37.80 34.94
N LYS A 18 48.81 38.27 33.91
CA LYS A 18 49.50 39.58 33.92
C LYS A 18 48.51 40.74 33.84
N ILE A 19 47.49 40.64 33.00
CA ILE A 19 46.42 41.64 32.86
C ILE A 19 45.64 41.81 34.18
N ARG A 20 45.36 40.70 34.89
CA ARG A 20 44.77 40.72 36.24
C ARG A 20 45.59 41.49 37.28
N LYS A 21 46.91 41.30 37.28
CA LYS A 21 47.81 41.97 38.24
C LYS A 21 47.94 43.47 37.98
N GLN A 22 47.90 43.91 36.71
CA GLN A 22 47.99 45.32 36.35
C GLN A 22 46.69 46.09 36.64
N LEU A 23 45.53 45.47 36.43
CA LEU A 23 44.22 46.11 36.63
C LEU A 23 43.73 46.13 38.08
N ALA A 24 44.30 45.29 38.96
CA ALA A 24 44.00 45.28 40.40
C ALA A 24 44.73 46.39 41.19
N ASN A 25 45.71 47.07 40.58
CA ASN A 25 46.56 48.07 41.24
C ASN A 25 46.07 49.53 41.08
N GLU A 26 44.99 49.76 40.33
CA GLU A 26 44.36 51.08 40.17
C GLU A 26 42.86 50.99 40.48
N ASN A 27 42.21 52.13 40.77
CA ASN A 27 40.75 52.30 40.97
C ASN A 27 39.88 51.91 39.74
N GLN A 28 40.38 51.02 38.87
CA GLN A 28 39.79 50.54 37.62
C GLN A 28 39.00 49.23 37.76
N PHE A 29 38.57 48.86 38.98
CA PHE A 29 37.71 47.69 39.22
C PHE A 29 36.55 47.62 38.22
N GLN A 30 35.91 48.75 37.93
CA GLN A 30 34.81 48.82 36.94
C GLN A 30 35.23 48.48 35.50
N ARG A 31 36.47 48.76 35.09
CA ARG A 31 36.95 48.39 33.74
C ARG A 31 37.26 46.90 33.69
N TYR A 32 38.03 46.39 34.66
CA TYR A 32 38.33 44.96 34.77
C TYR A 32 37.06 44.10 34.87
N PHE A 33 36.11 44.51 35.70
CA PHE A 33 34.82 43.84 35.86
C PHE A 33 34.00 43.83 34.57
N ARG A 34 33.92 44.96 33.85
CA ARG A 34 33.21 45.03 32.55
C ARG A 34 33.83 44.11 31.49
N TYR A 35 35.16 44.02 31.41
CA TYR A 35 35.82 43.14 30.45
C TYR A 35 35.66 41.65 30.80
N ALA A 36 35.91 41.26 32.06
CA ALA A 36 35.75 39.89 32.50
C ALA A 36 34.28 39.43 32.43
N PHE A 37 33.34 40.31 32.78
CA PHE A 37 31.90 40.04 32.64
C PHE A 37 31.50 39.89 31.18
N GLY A 38 32.01 40.74 30.29
CA GLY A 38 31.75 40.64 28.84
C GLY A 38 32.25 39.31 28.24
N GLU A 39 33.43 38.85 28.63
CA GLU A 39 33.98 37.57 28.18
C GLU A 39 33.13 36.38 28.65
N VAL A 40 32.75 36.37 29.93
CA VAL A 40 31.88 35.32 30.48
C VAL A 40 30.49 35.37 29.85
N ALA A 41 29.92 36.55 29.65
CA ALA A 41 28.64 36.73 28.98
C ALA A 41 28.67 36.22 27.52
N LEU A 42 29.74 36.50 26.77
CA LEU A 42 29.92 36.02 25.40
C LEU A 42 30.05 34.49 25.35
N ILE A 43 30.81 33.89 26.26
CA ILE A 43 30.93 32.42 26.36
C ILE A 43 29.58 31.80 26.71
N MET A 44 28.85 32.38 27.68
CA MET A 44 27.51 31.90 28.06
C MET A 44 26.52 31.99 26.90
N ILE A 45 26.51 33.09 26.14
CA ILE A 45 25.68 33.24 24.92
C ILE A 45 26.07 32.20 23.87
N GLY A 46 27.37 31.96 23.67
CA GLY A 46 27.86 30.94 22.73
C GLY A 46 27.39 29.53 23.09
N ILE A 47 27.52 29.13 24.37
CA ILE A 47 27.06 27.83 24.85
C ILE A 47 25.53 27.72 24.74
N PHE A 48 24.81 28.77 25.12
CA PHE A 48 23.35 28.79 25.02
C PHE A 48 22.88 28.62 23.56
N MET A 49 23.46 29.38 22.61
CA MET A 49 23.12 29.23 21.19
C MET A 49 23.48 27.84 20.66
N ALA A 50 24.61 27.26 21.07
CA ALA A 50 24.99 25.90 20.68
C ALA A 50 23.97 24.86 21.17
N LEU A 51 23.52 24.97 22.42
CA LEU A 51 22.48 24.10 22.99
C LEU A 51 21.14 24.27 22.27
N GLN A 52 20.73 25.51 21.97
CA GLN A 52 19.49 25.76 21.22
C GLN A 52 19.57 25.19 19.80
N LEU A 53 20.68 25.38 19.10
CA LEU A 53 20.91 24.82 17.77
C LEU A 53 20.86 23.29 17.77
N GLN A 54 21.49 22.67 18.78
CA GLN A 54 21.47 21.22 18.95
C GLN A 54 20.04 20.71 19.19
N ASN A 55 19.29 21.33 20.11
CA ASN A 55 17.90 20.98 20.40
C ASN A 55 17.01 21.12 19.16
N TRP A 56 17.17 22.19 18.39
CA TRP A 56 16.43 22.41 17.15
C TRP A 56 16.75 21.34 16.09
N ASN A 57 18.03 20.98 15.95
CA ASN A 57 18.44 19.94 15.01
C ASN A 57 17.89 18.57 15.40
N GLU A 58 17.89 18.24 16.69
CA GLU A 58 17.33 16.98 17.19
C GLU A 58 15.82 16.91 16.97
N LYS A 59 15.09 17.99 17.27
CA LYS A 59 13.65 18.07 17.00
C LYS A 59 13.34 17.88 15.51
N ARG A 60 14.09 18.54 14.62
CA ARG A 60 13.91 18.33 13.17
C ARG A 60 14.14 16.88 12.73
N LYS A 61 15.14 16.19 13.30
CA LYS A 61 15.38 14.79 12.96
C LYS A 61 14.23 13.89 13.42
N GLN A 62 13.72 14.12 14.61
CA GLN A 62 12.56 13.40 15.15
C GLN A 62 11.32 13.64 14.29
N ASP A 63 11.01 14.90 13.95
CA ASP A 63 9.85 15.22 13.11
C ASP A 63 9.97 14.64 11.69
N ASN A 64 11.18 14.60 11.12
CA ASN A 64 11.45 13.94 9.84
C ASN A 64 11.27 12.42 9.92
N ALA A 65 11.77 11.78 10.98
CA ALA A 65 11.60 10.35 11.18
C ALA A 65 10.10 9.98 11.32
N PHE A 66 9.36 10.75 12.13
CA PHE A 66 7.91 10.61 12.26
C PHE A 66 7.21 10.73 10.90
N LYS A 67 7.55 11.77 10.12
CA LYS A 67 6.98 11.97 8.78
C LYS A 67 7.25 10.79 7.85
N VAL A 68 8.47 10.25 7.83
CA VAL A 68 8.83 9.12 6.95
C VAL A 68 7.99 7.88 7.29
N ILE A 69 7.85 7.56 8.57
CA ILE A 69 7.04 6.42 9.02
C ILE A 69 5.56 6.65 8.71
N LEU A 70 5.08 7.88 8.92
CA LEU A 70 3.71 8.26 8.56
C LEU A 70 3.44 8.11 7.06
N GLU A 71 4.40 8.46 6.20
CA GLU A 71 4.30 8.22 4.76
C GLU A 71 4.24 6.72 4.44
N GLN A 72 5.04 5.88 5.09
CA GLN A 72 4.98 4.43 4.88
C GLN A 72 3.63 3.84 5.31
N LEU A 73 3.14 4.22 6.49
CA LEU A 73 1.81 3.83 6.98
C LEU A 73 0.69 4.28 6.06
N TYR A 74 0.75 5.53 5.58
CA TYR A 74 -0.23 6.07 4.65
C TYR A 74 -0.29 5.23 3.36
N ASN A 75 0.86 4.84 2.80
CA ASN A 75 0.92 4.06 1.57
C ASN A 75 0.52 2.60 1.73
N ALA A 76 0.85 2.00 2.87
CA ALA A 76 0.35 0.67 3.23
C ALA A 76 -1.18 0.69 3.40
N THR A 77 -1.70 1.74 4.05
CA THR A 77 -3.14 1.92 4.27
C THR A 77 -3.91 2.14 2.95
N ILE A 78 -3.35 2.89 1.99
CA ILE A 78 -3.92 2.99 0.63
C ILE A 78 -4.10 1.60 0.02
N TYR A 79 -3.04 0.80 0.07
CA TYR A 79 -3.05 -0.55 -0.48
C TYR A 79 -4.06 -1.45 0.23
N ASP A 80 -4.18 -1.36 1.56
CA ASP A 80 -5.20 -2.05 2.34
C ASP A 80 -6.62 -1.68 1.89
N VAL A 81 -6.90 -0.38 1.72
CA VAL A 81 -8.20 0.10 1.28
C VAL A 81 -8.58 -0.49 -0.07
N ASP A 82 -7.67 -0.44 -1.05
CA ASP A 82 -7.92 -0.97 -2.39
C ASP A 82 -8.14 -2.50 -2.35
N LYS A 83 -7.37 -3.21 -1.52
CA LYS A 83 -7.57 -4.66 -1.30
C LYS A 83 -8.95 -4.98 -0.74
N PHE A 84 -9.40 -4.24 0.27
CA PHE A 84 -10.71 -4.47 0.87
C PHE A 84 -11.86 -4.05 -0.04
N LYS A 85 -11.69 -3.03 -0.89
CA LYS A 85 -12.67 -2.70 -1.95
C LYS A 85 -12.81 -3.83 -2.95
N ASN A 86 -11.69 -4.30 -3.50
CA ASN A 86 -11.69 -5.43 -4.45
C ASN A 86 -12.31 -6.70 -3.84
N GLN A 87 -12.10 -6.94 -2.54
CA GLN A 87 -12.76 -8.02 -1.81
C GLN A 87 -14.28 -7.83 -1.75
N ALA A 88 -14.75 -6.63 -1.43
CA ALA A 88 -16.18 -6.32 -1.39
C ALA A 88 -16.85 -6.44 -2.77
N ASP A 89 -16.15 -6.02 -3.82
CA ASP A 89 -16.65 -6.08 -5.20
C ASP A 89 -16.73 -7.52 -5.69
N PHE A 90 -15.70 -8.33 -5.43
CA PHE A 90 -15.72 -9.77 -5.73
C PHE A 90 -16.87 -10.49 -5.03
N MET A 91 -17.10 -10.19 -3.75
CA MET A 91 -18.23 -10.75 -3.01
C MET A 91 -19.58 -10.26 -3.54
N THR A 92 -19.66 -9.03 -4.05
CA THR A 92 -20.86 -8.51 -4.71
C THR A 92 -21.20 -9.33 -5.95
N TYR A 93 -20.22 -9.56 -6.82
CA TYR A 93 -20.37 -10.42 -7.99
C TYR A 93 -20.84 -11.84 -7.61
N GLN A 94 -20.26 -12.44 -6.57
CA GLN A 94 -20.69 -13.76 -6.10
C GLN A 94 -22.13 -13.76 -5.58
N ILE A 95 -22.54 -12.72 -4.84
CA ILE A 95 -23.90 -12.57 -4.34
C ILE A 95 -24.89 -12.47 -5.49
N GLU A 96 -24.60 -11.64 -6.49
CA GLU A 96 -25.42 -11.49 -7.70
C GLU A 96 -25.53 -12.81 -8.47
N ARG A 97 -24.43 -13.56 -8.57
CA ARG A 97 -24.42 -14.88 -9.20
C ARG A 97 -25.29 -15.88 -8.43
N MET A 98 -25.21 -15.91 -7.11
CA MET A 98 -26.10 -16.74 -6.27
C MET A 98 -27.56 -16.33 -6.40
N ASP A 99 -27.86 -15.03 -6.45
CA ASP A 99 -29.22 -14.52 -6.68
C ASP A 99 -29.78 -14.97 -8.03
N PHE A 100 -28.94 -14.96 -9.07
CA PHE A 100 -29.31 -15.49 -10.38
C PHE A 100 -29.60 -16.99 -10.33
N ILE A 101 -28.71 -17.79 -9.71
CA ILE A 101 -28.88 -19.25 -9.56
C ILE A 101 -30.17 -19.58 -8.79
N LEU A 102 -30.45 -18.86 -7.69
CA LEU A 102 -31.64 -19.05 -6.86
C LEU A 102 -32.93 -18.72 -7.64
N LYS A 103 -32.91 -17.66 -8.45
CA LYS A 103 -34.10 -17.17 -9.16
C LYS A 103 -34.36 -17.91 -10.47
N TYR A 104 -33.31 -18.32 -11.16
CA TYR A 104 -33.34 -18.89 -12.50
C TYR A 104 -32.46 -20.14 -12.62
N PRO A 105 -32.71 -21.21 -11.84
CA PRO A 105 -31.85 -22.39 -11.79
C PRO A 105 -31.73 -23.11 -13.14
N ASP A 106 -32.74 -23.00 -14.00
CA ASP A 106 -32.78 -23.60 -15.35
C ASP A 106 -32.11 -22.76 -16.44
N SER A 107 -31.76 -21.50 -16.16
CA SER A 107 -31.20 -20.59 -17.17
C SER A 107 -29.68 -20.70 -17.32
N ILE A 108 -29.02 -21.50 -16.47
CA ILE A 108 -27.58 -21.76 -16.58
C ILE A 108 -27.40 -22.99 -17.49
N PRO A 109 -26.59 -22.89 -18.56
CA PRO A 109 -26.25 -24.05 -19.37
C PRO A 109 -25.72 -25.17 -18.48
N ILE A 110 -26.26 -26.38 -18.63
CA ILE A 110 -26.00 -27.49 -17.70
C ILE A 110 -24.50 -27.80 -17.57
N ALA A 111 -23.76 -27.75 -18.69
CA ALA A 111 -22.31 -27.92 -18.73
C ALA A 111 -21.54 -26.84 -17.94
N LYS A 112 -22.09 -25.63 -17.80
CA LYS A 112 -21.46 -24.52 -17.06
C LYS A 112 -21.88 -24.48 -15.58
N LEU A 113 -22.79 -25.37 -15.14
CA LEU A 113 -23.38 -25.32 -13.79
C LEU A 113 -22.36 -25.62 -12.68
N PRO A 114 -21.49 -26.65 -12.77
CA PRO A 114 -20.44 -26.87 -11.77
C PRO A 114 -19.53 -25.65 -11.61
N TYR A 115 -19.13 -25.05 -12.73
CA TYR A 115 -18.30 -23.84 -12.76
C TYR A 115 -19.01 -22.64 -12.12
N ALA A 116 -20.31 -22.48 -12.32
CA ALA A 116 -21.07 -21.41 -11.66
C ALA A 116 -21.12 -21.62 -10.13
N LEU A 117 -21.31 -22.86 -9.69
CA LEU A 117 -21.51 -23.22 -8.28
C LEU A 117 -20.22 -23.19 -7.47
N TYR A 118 -19.12 -23.68 -8.02
CA TYR A 118 -17.86 -23.53 -7.32
C TYR A 118 -17.42 -22.06 -7.31
N ASN A 119 -17.71 -21.27 -8.36
CA ASN A 119 -17.20 -19.89 -8.45
C ASN A 119 -17.78 -19.02 -7.34
N VAL A 120 -19.05 -19.26 -6.96
CA VAL A 120 -19.65 -18.58 -5.81
C VAL A 120 -19.01 -19.01 -4.49
N GLY A 121 -18.47 -20.23 -4.41
CA GLY A 121 -17.77 -20.78 -3.24
C GLY A 121 -16.31 -20.34 -3.08
N PHE A 122 -15.68 -19.80 -4.12
CA PHE A 122 -14.25 -19.45 -4.11
C PHE A 122 -13.95 -18.22 -3.23
N ASP A 123 -12.80 -18.20 -2.55
CA ASP A 123 -12.30 -17.01 -1.81
C ASP A 123 -10.77 -16.92 -1.97
N ASN A 124 -10.29 -15.83 -2.58
CA ASN A 124 -8.89 -15.56 -2.84
C ASN A 124 -8.24 -14.60 -1.82
N PHE A 125 -8.93 -14.20 -0.75
CA PHE A 125 -8.41 -13.20 0.20
C PHE A 125 -7.83 -13.79 1.51
N LYS A 126 -7.73 -15.12 1.60
CA LYS A 126 -7.40 -15.87 2.82
C LYS A 126 -6.02 -15.53 3.44
N SER A 127 -5.10 -14.93 2.67
CA SER A 127 -3.72 -14.70 3.08
C SER A 127 -3.31 -13.23 3.16
N TYR A 128 -4.26 -12.28 3.06
CA TYR A 128 -3.89 -10.87 3.07
C TYR A 128 -3.48 -10.39 4.47
N GLN A 129 -2.24 -9.92 4.60
CA GLN A 129 -1.74 -9.22 5.78
C GLN A 129 -1.37 -7.79 5.37
N SER A 130 -1.77 -6.82 6.19
CA SER A 130 -1.44 -5.42 5.98
C SER A 130 0.02 -5.16 6.33
N ASP A 131 0.74 -4.51 5.42
CA ASP A 131 2.10 -4.03 5.68
C ASP A 131 2.13 -2.87 6.69
N ALA A 132 0.98 -2.25 7.00
CA ALA A 132 0.92 -1.17 7.97
C ALA A 132 1.34 -1.65 9.38
N PHE A 133 1.16 -2.95 9.67
CA PHE A 133 1.63 -3.55 10.92
C PHE A 133 3.15 -3.62 11.04
N PHE A 134 3.89 -3.57 9.93
CA PHE A 134 5.35 -3.50 9.97
C PHE A 134 5.84 -2.13 10.44
N TYR A 135 5.14 -1.06 10.05
CA TYR A 135 5.55 0.32 10.30
C TYR A 135 4.99 0.90 11.61
N VAL A 136 3.90 0.35 12.14
CA VAL A 136 3.22 0.91 13.31
C VAL A 136 4.08 0.85 14.57
N ASP A 137 4.91 -0.17 14.71
CA ASP A 137 5.75 -0.35 15.91
C ASP A 137 6.83 0.75 16.01
N ASP A 138 7.27 1.30 14.87
CA ASP A 138 8.22 2.40 14.81
C ASP A 138 7.56 3.79 14.93
N LEU A 139 6.22 3.86 14.92
CA LEU A 139 5.47 5.12 14.99
C LEU A 139 5.48 5.69 16.41
N HIS A 140 6.59 6.30 16.78
CA HIS A 140 6.78 6.98 18.06
C HIS A 140 6.55 8.48 17.91
N SER A 141 5.56 9.01 18.62
CA SER A 141 5.34 10.45 18.73
C SER A 141 6.31 11.08 19.76
N ASP A 142 6.63 12.35 19.55
CA ASP A 142 7.17 13.17 20.63
C ASP A 142 6.07 13.39 21.67
N TYR A 143 6.29 12.97 22.93
CA TYR A 143 5.31 13.13 24.01
C TYR A 143 4.85 14.59 24.18
N ALA A 144 5.68 15.57 23.83
CA ALA A 144 5.32 16.99 23.88
C ALA A 144 4.45 17.45 22.70
N ASN A 145 4.39 16.68 21.61
CA ASN A 145 3.59 16.99 20.42
C ASN A 145 2.20 16.33 20.50
N LEU A 146 1.22 17.09 21.00
CA LEU A 146 -0.16 16.64 21.17
C LEU A 146 -0.84 16.20 19.85
N GLU A 147 -0.52 16.86 18.73
CA GLU A 147 -1.07 16.52 17.43
C GLU A 147 -0.56 15.15 16.95
N GLN A 148 0.74 14.91 17.10
CA GLN A 148 1.34 13.59 16.81
C GLN A 148 0.73 12.52 17.71
N ASN A 149 0.63 12.78 19.01
CA ASN A 149 0.08 11.81 19.97
C ASN A 149 -1.36 11.39 19.61
N GLU A 150 -2.23 12.34 19.28
CA GLU A 150 -3.60 12.03 18.88
C GLU A 150 -3.64 11.26 17.56
N LEU A 151 -2.81 11.65 16.57
CA LEU A 151 -2.74 10.93 15.30
C LEU A 151 -2.25 9.48 15.49
N VAL A 152 -1.18 9.26 16.27
CA VAL A 152 -0.66 7.91 16.58
C VAL A 152 -1.72 7.06 17.25
N LYS A 153 -2.46 7.62 18.22
CA LYS A 153 -3.55 6.93 18.91
C LYS A 153 -4.67 6.51 17.94
N GLN A 154 -5.08 7.39 17.03
CA GLN A 154 -6.12 7.10 16.04
C GLN A 154 -5.67 6.02 15.05
N ILE A 155 -4.45 6.13 14.52
CA ILE A 155 -3.84 5.13 13.63
C ILE A 155 -3.75 3.77 14.34
N THR A 156 -3.24 3.75 15.57
CA THR A 156 -3.12 2.51 16.36
C THR A 156 -4.49 1.91 16.65
N GLY A 157 -5.48 2.74 16.96
CA GLY A 157 -6.86 2.31 17.16
C GLY A 157 -7.45 1.65 15.91
N TYR A 158 -7.25 2.25 14.75
CA TYR A 158 -7.64 1.68 13.46
C TYR A 158 -6.95 0.35 13.17
N LEU A 159 -5.63 0.29 13.30
CA LEU A 159 -4.85 -0.93 13.02
C LEU A 159 -5.26 -2.06 13.98
N ASN A 160 -5.55 -1.75 15.24
CA ASN A 160 -6.11 -2.72 16.17
C ASN A 160 -7.50 -3.21 15.72
N LYS A 161 -8.39 -2.35 15.21
CA LYS A 161 -9.68 -2.80 14.64
C LYS A 161 -9.47 -3.75 13.46
N ILE A 162 -8.51 -3.48 12.58
CA ILE A 162 -8.19 -4.37 11.45
C ILE A 162 -7.64 -5.71 11.95
N LYS A 163 -6.70 -5.68 12.90
CA LYS A 163 -6.07 -6.87 13.50
C LYS A 163 -7.07 -7.73 14.26
N MET A 164 -7.96 -7.08 15.02
CA MET A 164 -8.99 -7.70 15.83
C MET A 164 -10.23 -8.09 15.03
N THR A 165 -10.32 -7.75 13.74
CA THR A 165 -11.28 -8.40 12.85
C THR A 165 -10.67 -9.74 12.50
N PRO A 166 -10.99 -10.81 13.24
CA PRO A 166 -10.19 -12.01 13.21
C PRO A 166 -10.22 -12.59 11.79
N ALA A 167 -9.06 -12.99 11.29
CA ALA A 167 -8.98 -13.96 10.21
C ALA A 167 -9.73 -15.27 10.55
N ASN A 168 -10.12 -15.48 11.82
CA ASN A 168 -10.50 -16.78 12.37
C ASN A 168 -11.87 -16.85 13.10
N HIS A 169 -12.74 -15.82 13.14
CA HIS A 169 -14.15 -16.00 13.60
C HIS A 169 -15.18 -15.90 12.49
N TYR A 170 -14.68 -15.72 11.27
CA TYR A 170 -15.33 -16.18 10.07
C TYR A 170 -14.32 -16.96 9.22
N ASP A 171 -13.56 -17.85 9.88
CA ASP A 171 -13.41 -19.17 9.28
C ASP A 171 -14.84 -19.69 9.12
N ILE A 172 -15.49 -19.26 8.03
CA ILE A 172 -16.37 -20.17 7.35
C ILE A 172 -15.54 -21.46 7.30
N ASP A 173 -16.19 -22.58 7.51
CA ASP A 173 -15.78 -23.74 6.73
C ASP A 173 -15.91 -23.23 5.26
N GLN A 174 -14.87 -22.56 4.72
CA GLN A 174 -14.95 -21.71 3.51
C GLN A 174 -15.17 -22.56 2.27
N ASP A 175 -14.89 -23.84 2.46
CA ASP A 175 -15.28 -24.92 1.59
C ASP A 175 -16.66 -25.50 1.93
N MET A 176 -17.52 -24.95 2.79
CA MET A 176 -18.81 -25.61 3.13
C MET A 176 -19.63 -25.89 1.89
N PHE A 177 -19.70 -24.91 0.96
CA PHE A 177 -20.37 -25.12 -0.31
C PHE A 177 -19.57 -26.05 -1.22
N SER A 178 -18.26 -25.86 -1.34
CA SER A 178 -17.37 -26.70 -2.15
C SER A 178 -17.31 -28.16 -1.66
N ASN A 179 -17.05 -28.40 -0.38
CA ASN A 179 -17.15 -29.66 0.37
C ASN A 179 -18.53 -30.28 0.24
N PHE A 180 -19.61 -29.48 0.27
CA PHE A 180 -20.94 -30.00 0.02
C PHE A 180 -21.05 -30.54 -1.41
N LEU A 181 -20.61 -29.80 -2.43
CA LEU A 181 -20.59 -30.26 -3.81
C LEU A 181 -19.75 -31.55 -3.96
N ILE A 182 -18.56 -31.60 -3.32
CA ILE A 182 -17.69 -32.78 -3.28
C ILE A 182 -18.41 -33.97 -2.63
N SER A 183 -19.09 -33.75 -1.50
CA SER A 183 -19.86 -34.80 -0.80
C SER A 183 -21.02 -35.34 -1.63
N GLU A 184 -21.52 -34.55 -2.58
CA GLU A 184 -22.60 -34.94 -3.50
C GLU A 184 -22.06 -35.60 -4.80
N GLY A 185 -20.74 -35.76 -4.90
CA GLY A 185 -20.03 -36.41 -6.02
C GLY A 185 -19.64 -35.47 -7.15
N ILE A 186 -19.66 -34.15 -6.92
CA ILE A 186 -19.28 -33.14 -7.90
C ILE A 186 -17.84 -32.77 -7.59
N ALA A 187 -16.90 -33.06 -8.50
CA ALA A 187 -15.49 -32.74 -8.30
C ALA A 187 -15.20 -31.26 -8.63
N TYR A 188 -14.07 -30.73 -8.14
CA TYR A 188 -13.61 -29.40 -8.54
C TYR A 188 -13.42 -29.31 -10.06
N PRO A 189 -13.78 -28.18 -10.69
CA PRO A 189 -13.49 -27.94 -12.09
C PRO A 189 -11.99 -27.95 -12.37
N GLU A 190 -11.59 -28.42 -13.54
CA GLU A 190 -10.19 -28.34 -13.95
C GLU A 190 -9.77 -26.87 -14.14
N MET A 191 -8.59 -26.52 -13.63
CA MET A 191 -8.00 -25.20 -13.90
C MET A 191 -7.29 -25.22 -15.25
N ASN A 192 -7.37 -24.11 -15.99
CA ASN A 192 -6.55 -23.96 -17.18
C ASN A 192 -5.06 -23.87 -16.74
N ARG A 193 -4.31 -24.93 -16.97
CA ARG A 193 -2.89 -25.02 -16.58
C ARG A 193 -1.97 -24.27 -17.55
N GLU A 194 -2.45 -23.96 -18.75
CA GLU A 194 -1.70 -23.23 -19.77
C GLU A 194 -1.85 -21.71 -19.57
N ASP A 195 -3.03 -21.24 -19.16
CA ASP A 195 -3.27 -19.87 -18.71
C ASP A 195 -4.09 -19.84 -17.42
N LEU A 196 -3.40 -19.67 -16.28
CA LEU A 196 -4.03 -19.58 -14.97
C LEU A 196 -4.94 -18.36 -14.81
N ASN A 197 -4.82 -17.33 -15.66
CA ASN A 197 -5.68 -16.15 -15.60
C ASN A 197 -7.08 -16.42 -16.16
N GLU A 198 -7.23 -17.40 -17.05
CA GLU A 198 -8.55 -17.86 -17.53
C GLU A 198 -9.31 -18.64 -16.45
N GLY A 199 -8.63 -19.01 -15.36
CA GLY A 199 -9.23 -19.68 -14.21
C GLY A 199 -9.57 -21.12 -14.53
N TRP A 200 -10.85 -21.42 -14.73
CA TRP A 200 -11.33 -22.80 -14.94
C TRP A 200 -11.47 -23.09 -16.42
N LEU A 201 -11.11 -24.31 -16.81
CA LEU A 201 -11.27 -24.81 -18.15
C LEU A 201 -12.76 -25.06 -18.44
N THR A 202 -13.50 -23.99 -18.73
CA THR A 202 -14.97 -24.11 -18.87
C THR A 202 -15.40 -24.76 -20.18
N ASP A 203 -14.47 -24.93 -21.14
CA ASP A 203 -14.74 -25.40 -22.50
C ASP A 203 -14.37 -26.88 -22.70
N ASP A 204 -14.07 -27.62 -21.63
CA ASP A 204 -14.03 -29.09 -21.68
C ASP A 204 -15.47 -29.65 -21.47
N PRO A 205 -16.13 -30.12 -22.54
CA PRO A 205 -17.49 -30.63 -22.47
C PRO A 205 -17.57 -32.02 -21.80
N HIS A 206 -16.45 -32.68 -21.53
CA HIS A 206 -16.40 -34.07 -21.03
C HIS A 206 -15.81 -34.21 -19.63
N TYR A 207 -15.45 -33.11 -18.98
CA TYR A 207 -14.91 -33.17 -17.62
C TYR A 207 -15.93 -33.70 -16.59
N TYR A 208 -17.23 -33.45 -16.81
CA TYR A 208 -18.32 -34.00 -16.00
C TYR A 208 -19.20 -34.91 -16.84
N ASP A 209 -19.53 -36.08 -16.31
CA ASP A 209 -20.50 -36.98 -16.93
C ASP A 209 -21.90 -36.34 -16.99
N ASP A 210 -22.64 -36.58 -18.07
CA ASP A 210 -24.02 -36.08 -18.25
C ASP A 210 -24.92 -36.43 -17.06
N SER A 211 -24.78 -37.64 -16.51
CA SER A 211 -25.55 -38.08 -15.33
C SER A 211 -25.29 -37.24 -14.08
N VAL A 212 -24.07 -36.73 -13.91
CA VAL A 212 -23.69 -35.84 -12.80
C VAL A 212 -24.30 -34.46 -13.02
N LEU A 213 -24.24 -33.96 -14.25
CA LEU A 213 -24.78 -32.66 -14.65
C LEU A 213 -26.31 -32.61 -14.49
N GLU A 214 -27.02 -33.65 -14.94
CA GLU A 214 -28.48 -33.80 -14.76
C GLU A 214 -28.87 -33.90 -13.28
N LYS A 215 -28.14 -34.71 -12.50
CA LYS A 215 -28.36 -34.82 -11.05
C LYS A 215 -28.17 -33.46 -10.37
N LEU A 216 -27.13 -32.72 -10.73
CA LEU A 216 -26.84 -31.40 -10.17
C LEU A 216 -27.93 -30.38 -10.50
N GLN A 217 -28.41 -30.36 -11.75
CA GLN A 217 -29.49 -29.47 -12.17
C GLN A 217 -30.81 -29.79 -11.46
N ALA A 218 -31.14 -31.08 -11.30
CA ALA A 218 -32.32 -31.50 -10.54
C ALA A 218 -32.19 -31.13 -9.06
N ASN A 219 -31.03 -31.40 -8.47
CA ASN A 219 -30.74 -31.12 -7.06
C ASN A 219 -30.80 -29.63 -6.73
N LEU A 220 -30.39 -28.75 -7.66
CA LEU A 220 -30.42 -27.30 -7.48
C LEU A 220 -31.82 -26.77 -7.13
N LYS A 221 -32.88 -27.45 -7.55
CA LYS A 221 -34.28 -27.08 -7.28
C LYS A 221 -34.80 -27.59 -5.93
N THR A 222 -34.04 -28.44 -5.25
CA THR A 222 -34.45 -29.02 -3.97
C THR A 222 -34.32 -28.01 -2.82
N ASP A 223 -35.17 -28.14 -1.81
CA ASP A 223 -35.12 -27.30 -0.61
C ASP A 223 -33.75 -27.34 0.09
N ARG A 224 -33.07 -28.49 0.05
CA ARG A 224 -31.73 -28.67 0.64
C ARG A 224 -30.69 -27.77 -0.04
N TYR A 225 -30.60 -27.81 -1.37
CA TYR A 225 -29.68 -26.95 -2.13
C TYR A 225 -30.05 -25.47 -2.03
N GLN A 226 -31.33 -25.15 -2.18
CA GLN A 226 -31.83 -23.77 -2.09
C GLN A 226 -31.54 -23.16 -0.71
N SER A 227 -31.73 -23.92 0.37
CA SER A 227 -31.45 -23.46 1.74
C SER A 227 -29.95 -23.28 1.99
N LEU A 228 -29.12 -24.19 1.48
CA LEU A 228 -27.67 -24.06 1.58
C LEU A 228 -27.17 -22.83 0.84
N LEU A 229 -27.60 -22.61 -0.41
CA LEU A 229 -27.20 -21.47 -1.22
C LEU A 229 -27.66 -20.13 -0.61
N LYS A 230 -28.86 -20.08 -0.02
CA LYS A 230 -29.34 -18.92 0.76
C LYS A 230 -28.51 -18.65 2.01
N THR A 231 -28.11 -19.72 2.72
CA THR A 231 -27.22 -19.61 3.89
C THR A 231 -25.87 -19.03 3.49
N TYR A 232 -25.26 -19.60 2.44
CA TYR A 232 -23.95 -19.16 1.95
C TYR A 232 -23.99 -17.73 1.39
N ARG A 233 -25.07 -17.37 0.69
CA ARG A 233 -25.34 -15.99 0.28
C ARG A 233 -25.38 -15.02 1.46
N SER A 234 -26.08 -15.39 2.54
CA SER A 234 -26.18 -14.56 3.74
C SER A 234 -24.82 -14.36 4.41
N GLN A 235 -23.97 -15.39 4.41
CA GLN A 235 -22.58 -15.31 4.87
C GLN A 235 -21.75 -14.35 4.00
N LYS A 236 -21.80 -14.48 2.67
CA LYS A 236 -21.09 -13.57 1.74
C LYS A 236 -21.52 -12.10 1.92
N ILE A 237 -22.78 -11.83 2.22
CA ILE A 237 -23.25 -10.47 2.56
C ILE A 237 -22.53 -9.93 3.82
N LEU A 238 -22.37 -10.75 4.85
CA LEU A 238 -21.66 -10.35 6.07
C LEU A 238 -20.18 -10.09 5.79
N TYR A 239 -19.52 -10.92 4.96
CA TYR A 239 -18.12 -10.71 4.59
C TYR A 239 -17.91 -9.47 3.74
N LYS A 240 -18.79 -9.25 2.76
CA LYS A 240 -18.79 -8.02 1.98
C LYS A 240 -18.86 -6.81 2.90
N ARG A 241 -19.78 -6.83 3.86
CA ARG A 241 -19.93 -5.74 4.84
C ARG A 241 -18.66 -5.56 5.67
N GLY A 242 -18.02 -6.64 6.11
CA GLY A 242 -16.74 -6.59 6.81
C GLY A 242 -15.64 -5.93 5.99
N ALA A 243 -15.48 -6.31 4.72
CA ALA A 243 -14.52 -5.71 3.80
C ALA A 243 -14.83 -4.22 3.56
N GLN A 244 -16.10 -3.85 3.34
CA GLN A 244 -16.52 -2.46 3.19
C GLN A 244 -16.21 -1.62 4.43
N VAL A 245 -16.46 -2.14 5.64
CA VAL A 245 -16.12 -1.44 6.89
C VAL A 245 -14.61 -1.19 6.98
N LYS A 246 -13.78 -2.18 6.66
CA LYS A 246 -12.31 -2.01 6.67
C LYS A 246 -11.84 -0.97 5.65
N SER A 247 -12.37 -1.01 4.43
CA SER A 247 -12.08 0.00 3.39
C SER A 247 -12.50 1.41 3.84
N ASN A 248 -13.69 1.55 4.43
CA ASN A 248 -14.20 2.85 4.86
C ASN A 248 -13.38 3.42 6.03
N GLU A 249 -13.08 2.60 7.04
CA GLU A 249 -12.23 3.01 8.17
C GLU A 249 -10.82 3.38 7.70
N GLY A 250 -10.25 2.62 6.74
CA GLY A 250 -8.96 2.97 6.14
C GLY A 250 -9.02 4.29 5.39
N THR A 251 -10.08 4.53 4.62
CA THR A 251 -10.30 5.81 3.93
C THR A 251 -10.35 6.98 4.91
N SER A 252 -11.10 6.83 6.01
CA SER A 252 -11.16 7.86 7.06
C SER A 252 -9.81 8.12 7.73
N ILE A 253 -8.98 7.10 7.93
CA ILE A 253 -7.62 7.29 8.47
C ILE A 253 -6.70 7.98 7.47
N LEU A 254 -6.80 7.67 6.17
CA LEU A 254 -6.06 8.39 5.14
C LEU A 254 -6.43 9.88 5.12
N GLU A 255 -7.72 10.20 5.20
CA GLU A 255 -8.20 11.58 5.30
C GLU A 255 -7.68 12.28 6.57
N LEU A 256 -7.72 11.59 7.71
CA LEU A 256 -7.17 12.10 8.98
C LEU A 256 -5.68 12.40 8.86
N ILE A 257 -4.88 11.47 8.34
CA ILE A 257 -3.44 11.65 8.13
C ILE A 257 -3.17 12.88 7.25
N LYS A 258 -3.92 13.03 6.14
CA LYS A 258 -3.80 14.20 5.26
C LYS A 258 -4.24 15.51 5.93
N GLY A 259 -5.22 15.46 6.84
CA GLY A 259 -5.65 16.61 7.62
C GLY A 259 -4.55 17.14 8.55
N TYR A 260 -3.85 16.24 9.25
CA TYR A 260 -2.73 16.61 10.13
C TYR A 260 -1.43 16.89 9.35
N TYR A 261 -1.18 16.14 8.28
CA TYR A 261 0.03 16.24 7.47
C TYR A 261 -0.31 16.29 5.96
N PRO A 262 -0.71 17.47 5.43
CA PRO A 262 -1.07 17.61 4.02
C PRO A 262 0.05 17.20 3.04
N GLY A 263 1.30 17.40 3.47
CA GLY A 263 2.51 17.06 2.73
C GLY A 263 2.97 15.60 2.83
N VAL A 264 2.16 14.69 3.39
CA VAL A 264 2.41 13.24 3.31
C VAL A 264 2.35 12.81 1.85
N ARG A 265 3.40 12.14 1.37
CA ARG A 265 3.52 11.72 -0.02
C ARG A 265 2.91 10.33 -0.24
N VAL A 266 2.30 10.15 -1.42
CA VAL A 266 2.03 8.80 -1.95
C VAL A 266 3.34 8.29 -2.54
N ILE A 267 3.78 7.13 -2.10
CA ILE A 267 5.00 6.45 -2.50
C ILE A 267 4.60 5.29 -3.41
N TYR A 268 5.11 5.35 -4.64
CA TYR A 268 5.01 4.26 -5.61
C TYR A 268 6.32 3.49 -5.62
N GLU A 269 6.25 2.17 -5.77
CA GLU A 269 7.39 1.27 -5.76
C GLU A 269 7.31 0.30 -6.94
N ASN A 270 8.47 -0.09 -7.45
CA ASN A 270 8.63 -1.00 -8.59
C ASN A 270 7.65 -0.71 -9.73
N VAL A 271 7.59 0.56 -10.15
CA VAL A 271 6.75 0.98 -11.26
C VAL A 271 7.35 0.44 -12.55
N GLY A 272 6.51 -0.19 -13.37
CA GLY A 272 6.89 -0.74 -14.66
C GLY A 272 5.82 -0.52 -15.72
N ILE A 273 6.19 -0.79 -16.97
CA ILE A 273 5.32 -0.72 -18.15
C ILE A 273 5.12 -2.13 -18.73
N ILE A 274 3.89 -2.47 -19.11
CA ILE A 274 3.50 -3.78 -19.65
C ILE A 274 2.54 -3.61 -20.82
N GLY A 275 2.50 -4.57 -21.75
CA GLY A 275 1.44 -4.66 -22.76
C GLY A 275 1.87 -5.33 -24.06
N THR A 276 0.95 -5.42 -25.01
CA THR A 276 1.15 -6.10 -26.31
C THR A 276 2.22 -5.46 -27.18
N ALA A 277 2.51 -4.17 -26.98
CA ALA A 277 3.65 -3.49 -27.60
C ALA A 277 5.02 -3.99 -27.09
N LEU A 278 5.03 -4.81 -26.03
CA LEU A 278 6.20 -5.42 -25.39
C LEU A 278 6.12 -6.95 -25.49
N GLN A 279 5.93 -7.63 -24.35
CA GLN A 279 5.84 -9.09 -24.22
C GLN A 279 4.39 -9.56 -24.00
N GLY A 280 3.40 -8.67 -24.10
CA GLY A 280 2.01 -8.95 -23.75
C GLY A 280 1.65 -8.59 -22.31
N TYR A 281 0.43 -8.94 -21.91
CA TYR A 281 -0.04 -8.81 -20.52
C TYR A 281 0.11 -10.15 -19.80
N ASP A 282 -0.45 -10.30 -18.59
CA ASP A 282 -0.27 -11.52 -17.80
C ASP A 282 -0.91 -12.75 -18.43
N ASP A 283 -1.93 -12.57 -19.28
CA ASP A 283 -2.62 -13.60 -20.07
C ASP A 283 -1.65 -14.44 -20.93
N VAL A 284 -0.62 -13.80 -21.46
CA VAL A 284 0.43 -14.48 -22.24
C VAL A 284 1.74 -14.63 -21.44
N GLY A 285 1.68 -14.49 -20.11
CA GLY A 285 2.83 -14.59 -19.22
C GLY A 285 3.76 -13.36 -19.24
N GLY A 286 3.29 -12.23 -19.77
CA GLY A 286 4.03 -10.97 -19.80
C GLY A 286 4.32 -10.41 -18.40
N ARG A 287 5.45 -9.72 -18.25
CA ARG A 287 5.85 -9.01 -17.03
C ARG A 287 6.17 -7.56 -17.32
N SER A 288 6.01 -6.70 -16.32
CA SER A 288 6.35 -5.29 -16.45
C SER A 288 7.84 -5.12 -16.68
N THR A 289 8.17 -4.32 -17.69
CA THR A 289 9.52 -3.79 -17.85
C THR A 289 9.70 -2.65 -16.85
N PRO A 290 10.70 -2.69 -15.96
CA PRO A 290 10.83 -1.71 -14.88
C PRO A 290 11.17 -0.31 -15.43
N LEU A 291 10.58 0.71 -14.81
CA LEU A 291 10.98 2.10 -14.97
C LEU A 291 11.95 2.48 -13.85
N ARG A 292 12.86 3.40 -14.15
CA ARG A 292 13.76 3.98 -13.16
C ARG A 292 13.12 5.22 -12.55
N ARG A 293 13.03 5.28 -11.23
CA ARG A 293 12.63 6.51 -10.53
C ARG A 293 13.72 7.58 -10.69
N THR A 294 13.36 8.74 -11.23
CA THR A 294 14.30 9.85 -11.47
C THR A 294 14.10 11.03 -10.54
N ASP A 295 12.89 11.22 -10.00
CA ASP A 295 12.57 12.23 -9.00
C ASP A 295 11.77 11.59 -7.86
N PHE A 296 12.35 11.58 -6.65
CA PHE A 296 11.70 10.99 -5.48
C PHE A 296 10.51 11.84 -5.02
N ASP A 297 10.63 13.16 -5.08
CA ASP A 297 9.63 14.09 -4.57
C ASP A 297 8.43 14.22 -5.50
N LYS A 298 8.67 14.15 -6.82
CA LYS A 298 7.62 14.26 -7.85
C LYS A 298 7.11 12.92 -8.38
N GLY A 299 7.60 11.80 -7.84
CA GLY A 299 7.20 10.46 -8.28
C GLY A 299 7.35 10.25 -9.79
N ILE A 300 8.47 10.72 -10.36
CA ILE A 300 8.76 10.61 -11.80
C ILE A 300 9.52 9.31 -12.06
N TRP A 301 9.04 8.57 -13.05
CA TRP A 301 9.56 7.28 -13.50
C TRP A 301 9.84 7.32 -14.99
N GLU A 302 11.01 6.85 -15.39
CA GLU A 302 11.47 6.95 -16.78
C GLU A 302 12.13 5.66 -17.26
N THR A 303 12.03 5.38 -18.56
CA THR A 303 12.76 4.30 -19.22
C THR A 303 12.96 4.58 -20.71
N GLU A 304 13.88 3.88 -21.34
CA GLU A 304 14.15 3.94 -22.77
C GLU A 304 13.78 2.59 -23.39
N LEU A 305 12.75 2.54 -24.23
CA LEU A 305 12.27 1.28 -24.79
C LEU A 305 11.95 1.38 -26.28
N ALA A 306 12.23 0.28 -26.98
CA ALA A 306 11.68 0.04 -28.30
C ALA A 306 10.32 -0.67 -28.15
N LEU A 307 9.27 -0.05 -28.65
CA LEU A 307 7.91 -0.57 -28.64
C LEU A 307 7.54 -1.09 -30.04
N LYS A 308 6.62 -2.06 -30.07
CA LYS A 308 5.90 -2.48 -31.28
C LYS A 308 4.57 -1.74 -31.37
N ASP A 309 3.90 -1.82 -32.52
CA ASP A 309 2.47 -1.46 -32.59
C ASP A 309 1.68 -2.32 -31.61
N GLY A 310 0.87 -1.69 -30.75
CA GLY A 310 0.10 -2.40 -29.73
C GLY A 310 -0.39 -1.45 -28.64
N THR A 311 -0.52 -1.97 -27.43
CA THR A 311 -0.93 -1.20 -26.25
C THR A 311 0.01 -1.39 -25.09
N VAL A 312 -0.02 -0.42 -24.16
CA VAL A 312 0.70 -0.47 -22.88
C VAL A 312 -0.14 0.03 -21.71
N LYS A 313 0.22 -0.38 -20.49
CA LYS A 313 -0.20 0.20 -19.21
C LYS A 313 0.98 0.28 -18.26
N PHE A 314 0.88 1.12 -17.25
CA PHE A 314 1.83 1.19 -16.15
C PHE A 314 1.27 0.52 -14.90
N ARG A 315 2.12 -0.10 -14.07
CA ARG A 315 1.69 -0.70 -12.81
C ARG A 315 2.80 -0.78 -11.77
N CYS A 316 2.45 -0.82 -10.49
CA CYS A 316 3.37 -1.07 -9.39
C CYS A 316 3.47 -2.57 -9.10
N ASN A 317 4.67 -3.03 -8.69
CA ASN A 317 4.89 -4.36 -8.11
C ASN A 317 4.36 -5.52 -8.97
N ASP A 318 4.39 -5.38 -10.30
CA ASP A 318 3.81 -6.37 -11.23
C ASP A 318 2.35 -6.75 -10.92
N SER A 319 1.58 -5.80 -10.36
CA SER A 319 0.24 -6.04 -9.85
C SER A 319 -0.77 -5.05 -10.42
N TRP A 320 -1.97 -5.52 -10.74
CA TRP A 320 -3.07 -4.66 -11.19
C TRP A 320 -3.69 -3.81 -10.09
N LEU A 321 -3.25 -3.92 -8.83
CA LEU A 321 -3.84 -3.17 -7.73
C LEU A 321 -3.59 -1.66 -7.80
N ARG A 322 -2.43 -1.27 -8.34
CA ARG A 322 -2.10 0.14 -8.61
C ARG A 322 -1.52 0.22 -10.00
N ASN A 323 -2.37 0.61 -10.94
CA ASN A 323 -2.04 0.68 -12.34
C ASN A 323 -2.59 1.97 -12.96
N TRP A 324 -1.98 2.39 -14.07
CA TRP A 324 -2.35 3.58 -14.81
C TRP A 324 -2.41 3.30 -16.30
N GLY A 325 -3.40 3.92 -16.93
CA GLY A 325 -3.62 3.88 -18.36
C GLY A 325 -3.98 5.27 -18.89
N GLY A 326 -4.59 5.32 -20.07
CA GLY A 326 -5.19 6.53 -20.59
C GLY A 326 -6.57 6.82 -19.99
N THR A 327 -7.03 8.06 -20.12
CA THR A 327 -8.40 8.45 -19.76
C THR A 327 -9.41 7.62 -20.56
N TYR A 328 -10.37 7.02 -19.87
CA TYR A 328 -11.42 6.21 -20.49
C TYR A 328 -12.14 6.97 -21.61
N GLY A 329 -12.16 6.40 -22.81
CA GLY A 329 -12.79 7.01 -24.00
C GLY A 329 -12.05 8.20 -24.61
N GLU A 330 -10.96 8.69 -24.00
CA GLU A 330 -10.17 9.84 -24.45
C GLU A 330 -8.66 9.57 -24.35
N VAL A 331 -8.24 8.35 -24.69
CA VAL A 331 -6.84 7.96 -24.62
C VAL A 331 -6.01 8.74 -25.64
N GLN A 332 -4.94 9.40 -25.18
CA GLN A 332 -4.08 10.25 -26.01
C GLN A 332 -2.67 9.66 -26.15
N PHE A 333 -2.11 9.70 -27.35
CA PHE A 333 -0.72 9.30 -27.62
C PHE A 333 -0.09 10.36 -28.54
N PRO A 334 1.17 10.78 -28.32
CA PRO A 334 2.15 10.20 -27.40
C PRO A 334 2.17 10.76 -25.97
N LYS A 335 1.27 11.68 -25.64
CA LYS A 335 1.17 12.29 -24.30
C LYS A 335 -0.27 12.31 -23.84
N GLY A 336 -0.52 12.05 -22.56
CA GLY A 336 -1.87 12.07 -22.00
C GLY A 336 -1.87 11.99 -20.48
N SER A 337 -3.08 11.92 -19.92
CA SER A 337 -3.29 11.70 -18.48
C SER A 337 -3.10 10.24 -18.11
N ALA A 338 -2.32 9.98 -17.07
CA ALA A 338 -2.13 8.68 -16.45
C ALA A 338 -3.26 8.41 -15.46
N THR A 339 -4.40 7.94 -15.96
CA THR A 339 -5.60 7.70 -15.16
C THR A 339 -5.45 6.40 -14.35
N PRO A 340 -5.65 6.43 -13.01
CA PRO A 340 -5.73 5.21 -12.21
C PRO A 340 -6.80 4.27 -12.76
N ASP A 341 -6.44 3.00 -12.93
CA ASP A 341 -7.30 1.98 -13.57
C ASP A 341 -7.78 2.35 -14.99
N GLY A 342 -7.07 3.27 -15.66
CA GLY A 342 -7.41 3.75 -16.99
C GLY A 342 -7.24 2.70 -18.09
N ASP A 343 -7.70 3.08 -19.30
CA ASP A 343 -7.66 2.23 -20.49
C ASP A 343 -6.22 1.95 -20.96
N ASN A 344 -6.07 0.88 -21.73
CA ASN A 344 -4.83 0.57 -22.44
C ASN A 344 -4.40 1.74 -23.35
N ILE A 345 -3.15 2.19 -23.23
CA ILE A 345 -2.58 3.27 -24.04
C ILE A 345 -2.13 2.68 -25.38
N PRO A 346 -2.72 3.04 -26.53
CA PRO A 346 -2.25 2.58 -27.83
C PRO A 346 -0.93 3.27 -28.18
N VAL A 347 0.03 2.50 -28.67
CA VAL A 347 1.36 2.98 -29.06
C VAL A 347 1.73 2.48 -30.44
N LYS A 348 2.62 3.22 -31.10
CA LYS A 348 3.19 2.85 -32.40
C LYS A 348 4.61 2.31 -32.24
N ALA A 349 5.05 1.54 -33.22
CA ALA A 349 6.40 1.01 -33.25
C ALA A 349 7.41 2.16 -33.31
N GLY A 350 8.37 2.15 -32.40
CA GLY A 350 9.33 3.25 -32.25
C GLY A 350 10.24 3.04 -31.05
N LYS A 351 11.29 3.86 -30.97
CA LYS A 351 12.13 3.98 -29.78
C LYS A 351 11.70 5.24 -29.06
N TYR A 352 11.36 5.11 -27.78
CA TYR A 352 10.84 6.20 -26.98
C TYR A 352 11.64 6.34 -25.69
N HIS A 353 11.88 7.60 -25.32
CA HIS A 353 12.03 7.97 -23.93
C HIS A 353 10.63 8.06 -23.33
N ILE A 354 10.34 7.19 -22.38
CA ILE A 354 9.02 7.08 -21.75
C ILE A 354 9.11 7.68 -20.36
N LYS A 355 8.25 8.64 -20.07
CA LYS A 355 8.15 9.31 -18.79
C LYS A 355 6.74 9.18 -18.22
N LEU A 356 6.66 8.78 -16.95
CA LEU A 356 5.45 8.74 -16.15
C LEU A 356 5.64 9.66 -14.93
N ASN A 357 4.72 10.60 -14.73
CA ASN A 357 4.70 11.50 -13.59
C ASN A 357 3.45 11.21 -12.77
N LEU A 358 3.63 10.57 -11.61
CA LEU A 358 2.54 10.18 -10.72
C LEU A 358 2.14 11.26 -9.70
N SER A 359 2.85 12.39 -9.65
CA SER A 359 2.36 13.58 -8.93
C SER A 359 1.35 14.37 -9.75
N ASP A 360 1.59 14.51 -11.05
CA ASP A 360 0.69 15.23 -11.97
C ASP A 360 -0.26 14.30 -12.73
N PHE A 361 -0.17 12.98 -12.52
CA PHE A 361 -0.91 11.94 -13.25
C PHE A 361 -0.83 12.12 -14.78
N THR A 362 0.39 12.16 -15.32
CA THR A 362 0.64 12.29 -16.77
C THR A 362 1.67 11.29 -17.27
N TYR A 363 1.60 10.94 -18.54
CA TYR A 363 2.64 10.18 -19.25
C TYR A 363 3.03 10.85 -20.57
N GLU A 364 4.24 10.55 -21.05
CA GLU A 364 4.78 11.06 -22.30
C GLU A 364 5.75 10.05 -22.94
N PHE A 365 5.68 9.91 -24.26
CA PHE A 365 6.54 9.06 -25.08
C PHE A 365 7.24 9.94 -26.13
N THR A 366 8.51 10.29 -25.92
CA THR A 366 9.26 11.21 -26.82
C THR A 366 10.28 10.51 -27.69
#